data_AF-A0A100XIW9-F1
#
_entry.id   AF-A0A100XIW9-F1
#
_cell.length_a   1.000
_cell.length_b   1.000
_cell.length_c   1.000
_cell.angle_alpha   90.00
_cell.angle_beta   90.00
_cell.angle_gamma   90.00
#
_symmetry.space_group_name_H-M   'P 1'
#
loop_
_entity.id
_entity.type
_entity.pdbx_description
1 polymer ?
#
loop_
_entity_poly.entity_id
_entity_poly.type
_entity_poly.pdbx_seq_one_letter_code
_entity_poly.pdbx_strand_id
1 'polypeptide(L)'
;MLADTKGPAVVVPAFLAPGYHVNTDLPARIAESGHRRVTVTRALGPDPVLAAIMRTRLLEAGWSPGDAVVMAAAGSSDPVARRGLMRAANLLADMVGEVHLGFIAQAGAATGVPAVADLVGRLCRSGGRVFVASYLLAPGVFHARLRGCGAHGVAEPLGTHPDLVALLARRFTQAGPPGCGTTPSASSSSPSRLPARSPAHSSAQPSSGP
;
A
#
# COMPACT_ATOMS: atom_id res chain seq x y z
N MET A 1 -9.87 -0.56 26.36
CA MET A 1 -10.31 -1.26 25.12
C MET A 1 -9.49 -2.52 24.84
N LEU A 2 -8.17 -2.47 24.59
CA LEU A 2 -7.36 -3.70 24.57
C LEU A 2 -7.10 -4.27 25.98
N ALA A 3 -6.84 -3.40 26.96
CA ALA A 3 -6.54 -3.78 28.34
C ALA A 3 -7.67 -4.57 29.03
N ASP A 4 -8.90 -4.42 28.57
CA ASP A 4 -10.10 -5.05 29.16
C ASP A 4 -10.46 -6.38 28.48
N THR A 5 -9.75 -6.76 27.41
CA THR A 5 -10.05 -7.97 26.64
C THR A 5 -9.39 -9.20 27.28
N LYS A 6 -10.22 -10.11 27.82
CA LYS A 6 -9.75 -11.41 28.32
C LYS A 6 -9.69 -12.42 27.19
N GLY A 7 -8.57 -12.54 26.48
CA GLY A 7 -8.47 -13.52 25.40
C GLY A 7 -7.39 -13.23 24.37
N PRO A 8 -7.25 -14.06 23.33
CA PRO A 8 -6.58 -13.68 22.09
C PRO A 8 -7.29 -12.48 21.42
N ALA A 9 -6.55 -11.50 20.90
CA ALA A 9 -7.10 -10.36 20.17
C ALA A 9 -6.48 -10.21 18.76
N VAL A 10 -7.29 -9.79 17.78
CA VAL A 10 -6.82 -9.47 16.42
C VAL A 10 -7.06 -7.99 16.17
N VAL A 11 -6.01 -7.29 15.73
CA VAL A 11 -6.09 -5.88 15.33
C VAL A 11 -5.97 -5.79 13.82
N VAL A 12 -6.98 -5.21 13.18
CA VAL A 12 -6.99 -4.93 11.74
C VAL A 12 -6.77 -3.43 11.53
N PRO A 13 -5.57 -2.99 11.10
CA PRO A 13 -5.27 -1.57 10.99
C PRO A 13 -6.00 -0.97 9.78
N ALA A 14 -6.94 -0.05 10.03
CA ALA A 14 -7.66 0.70 9.00
C ALA A 14 -6.80 1.82 8.39
N PHE A 15 -5.60 1.48 7.92
CA PHE A 15 -4.68 2.41 7.27
C PHE A 15 -4.54 2.08 5.79
N LEU A 16 -4.65 3.11 4.94
CA LEU A 16 -4.63 2.95 3.49
C LEU A 16 -3.22 2.90 2.88
N ALA A 17 -2.18 3.13 3.68
CA ALA A 17 -0.79 2.90 3.30
C ALA A 17 -0.01 2.36 4.52
N PRO A 18 1.02 1.52 4.30
CA PRO A 18 1.92 1.10 5.36
C PRO A 18 2.80 2.30 5.74
N GLY A 19 2.60 2.88 6.92
CA GLY A 19 3.41 4.00 7.40
C GLY A 19 3.77 3.85 8.87
N TYR A 20 4.55 4.80 9.40
CA TYR A 20 5.03 4.87 10.77
C TYR A 20 3.96 4.56 11.84
N HIS A 21 2.71 5.03 11.66
CA HIS A 21 1.62 4.73 12.60
C HIS A 21 1.22 3.25 12.65
N VAL A 22 1.41 2.49 11.56
CA VAL A 22 1.18 1.04 11.51
C VAL A 22 2.33 0.29 12.17
N ASN A 23 3.56 0.75 11.97
CA ASN A 23 4.77 0.00 12.31
C ASN A 23 5.40 0.39 13.65
N THR A 24 5.05 1.56 14.21
CA THR A 24 5.65 2.08 15.44
C THR A 24 4.59 2.37 16.51
N ASP A 25 3.55 3.13 16.19
CA ASP A 25 2.57 3.55 17.19
C ASP A 25 1.65 2.40 17.61
N LEU A 26 1.29 1.53 16.67
CA LEU A 26 0.42 0.40 16.98
C LEU A 26 1.12 -0.64 17.87
N PRO A 27 2.39 -1.06 17.60
CA PRO A 27 3.15 -1.87 18.55
C PRO A 27 3.35 -1.21 19.92
N ALA A 28 3.63 0.10 19.97
CA ALA A 28 3.80 0.83 21.23
C ALA A 28 2.51 0.79 22.07
N ARG A 29 1.35 1.10 21.46
CA ARG A 29 0.05 1.03 22.16
C ARG A 29 -0.34 -0.39 22.58
N ILE A 30 0.04 -1.41 21.81
CA ILE A 30 -0.16 -2.81 22.19
C ILE A 30 0.71 -3.14 23.42
N ALA A 31 1.98 -2.74 23.41
CA ALA A 31 2.89 -2.94 24.53
C ALA A 31 2.39 -2.23 25.81
N GLU A 32 1.97 -0.97 25.69
CA GLU A 32 1.37 -0.18 26.77
C GLU A 32 0.10 -0.83 27.36
N SER A 33 -0.67 -1.54 26.53
CA SER A 33 -1.88 -2.23 27.00
C SER A 33 -1.60 -3.46 27.88
N GLY A 34 -0.35 -3.94 27.93
CA GLY A 34 0.05 -5.16 28.64
C GLY A 34 -0.50 -6.46 28.02
N HIS A 35 -1.17 -6.38 26.86
CA HIS A 35 -1.86 -7.51 26.27
C HIS A 35 -0.91 -8.40 25.45
N ARG A 36 -0.60 -9.60 25.97
CA ARG A 36 0.43 -10.48 25.39
C ARG A 36 -0.01 -11.33 24.19
N ARG A 37 -1.29 -11.35 23.82
CA ARG A 37 -1.83 -12.25 22.77
C ARG A 37 -2.55 -11.47 21.67
N VAL A 38 -1.80 -10.59 21.00
CA VAL A 38 -2.34 -9.74 19.93
C VAL A 38 -1.73 -10.12 18.59
N THR A 39 -2.58 -10.45 17.62
CA THR A 39 -2.18 -10.60 16.20
C THR A 39 -2.53 -9.32 15.46
N VAL A 40 -1.55 -8.68 14.82
CA VAL A 40 -1.77 -7.49 13.98
C VAL A 40 -1.74 -7.88 12.52
N THR A 41 -2.79 -7.56 11.77
CA THR A 41 -2.84 -7.83 10.33
C THR A 41 -2.09 -6.76 9.53
N ARG A 42 -1.81 -7.03 8.26
CA ARG A 42 -1.38 -5.96 7.32
C ARG A 42 -2.40 -4.81 7.23
N ALA A 43 -1.91 -3.58 7.04
CA ALA A 43 -2.71 -2.37 6.82
C ALA A 43 -3.55 -2.43 5.54
N LEU A 44 -4.78 -1.90 5.56
CA LEU A 44 -5.79 -1.98 4.47
C LEU A 44 -5.27 -1.69 3.06
N GLY A 45 -4.35 -0.75 2.88
CA GLY A 45 -3.79 -0.48 1.56
C GLY A 45 -2.26 -0.57 1.52
N PRO A 46 -1.68 -0.67 0.30
CA PRO A 46 -2.35 -0.77 -1.00
C PRO A 46 -2.95 -2.17 -1.27
N ASP A 47 -4.11 -2.23 -1.95
CA ASP A 47 -4.81 -3.48 -2.30
C ASP A 47 -5.67 -3.27 -3.57
N PRO A 48 -5.71 -4.21 -4.54
CA PRO A 48 -6.52 -4.06 -5.75
C PRO A 48 -8.00 -3.80 -5.50
N VAL A 49 -8.54 -4.30 -4.38
CA VAL A 49 -9.93 -4.02 -3.98
C VAL A 49 -10.15 -2.51 -3.78
N LEU A 50 -9.17 -1.79 -3.21
CA LEU A 50 -9.29 -0.35 -3.02
C LEU A 50 -9.25 0.43 -4.34
N ALA A 51 -8.46 -0.06 -5.31
CA ALA A 51 -8.43 0.51 -6.66
C ALA A 51 -9.78 0.32 -7.37
N ALA A 52 -10.40 -0.86 -7.24
CA ALA A 52 -11.73 -1.12 -7.78
C ALA A 52 -12.79 -0.19 -7.17
N ILE A 53 -12.76 0.01 -5.85
CA ILE A 53 -13.67 0.94 -5.17
C ILE A 53 -13.45 2.37 -5.67
N MET A 54 -12.20 2.83 -5.79
CA MET A 54 -11.90 4.16 -6.32
C MET A 54 -12.43 4.34 -7.74
N ARG A 55 -12.30 3.33 -8.60
CA ARG A 55 -12.89 3.34 -9.95
C ARG A 55 -14.41 3.48 -9.90
N THR A 56 -15.10 2.72 -9.04
CA THR A 56 -16.55 2.85 -8.86
C THR A 56 -16.93 4.26 -8.43
N ARG A 57 -16.23 4.83 -7.44
CA ARG A 57 -16.47 6.21 -6.98
C ARG A 57 -16.18 7.26 -8.05
N LEU A 58 -15.20 7.03 -8.91
CA LEU A 58 -14.92 7.89 -10.06
C LEU A 58 -16.10 7.87 -11.06
N LEU A 59 -16.60 6.68 -11.40
CA LEU A 59 -17.76 6.55 -12.29
C LEU A 59 -19.00 7.25 -11.72
N GLU A 60 -19.25 7.11 -10.41
CA GLU A 60 -20.33 7.82 -9.70
C GLU A 60 -20.16 9.35 -9.76
N ALA A 61 -18.91 9.82 -9.76
CA ALA A 61 -18.60 11.25 -9.89
C ALA A 61 -18.66 11.78 -11.34
N GLY A 62 -18.95 10.91 -12.33
CA GLY A 62 -19.07 11.29 -13.73
C GLY A 62 -17.76 11.16 -14.54
N TRP A 63 -16.72 10.52 -13.99
CA TRP A 63 -15.51 10.19 -14.75
C TRP A 63 -15.84 9.21 -15.88
N SER A 64 -15.15 9.38 -17.01
CA SER A 64 -15.19 8.47 -18.14
C SER A 64 -13.79 8.18 -18.68
N PRO A 65 -13.57 7.04 -19.37
CA PRO A 65 -12.29 6.73 -19.98
C PRO A 65 -11.78 7.87 -20.87
N GLY A 66 -10.53 8.26 -20.68
CA GLY A 66 -9.90 9.40 -21.37
C GLY A 66 -9.84 10.68 -20.54
N ASP A 67 -10.63 10.79 -19.46
CA ASP A 67 -10.47 11.88 -18.50
C ASP A 67 -9.28 11.61 -17.57
N ALA A 68 -8.51 12.65 -17.24
CA ALA A 68 -7.35 12.54 -16.37
C ALA A 68 -7.78 12.28 -14.91
N VAL A 69 -7.03 11.44 -14.20
CA VAL A 69 -7.30 11.10 -12.81
C VAL A 69 -6.19 11.60 -11.88
N VAL A 70 -6.58 12.30 -10.83
CA VAL A 70 -5.69 12.63 -9.70
C VAL A 70 -6.10 11.80 -8.49
N MET A 71 -5.25 10.89 -8.05
CA MET A 71 -5.47 10.17 -6.80
C MET A 71 -5.04 11.05 -5.63
N ALA A 72 -6.00 11.50 -4.83
CA ALA A 72 -5.77 12.37 -3.68
C ALA A 72 -5.56 11.55 -2.41
N ALA A 73 -4.36 11.64 -1.83
CA ALA A 73 -4.03 11.08 -0.52
C ALA A 73 -3.85 12.20 0.52
N ALA A 74 -4.10 11.91 1.80
CA ALA A 74 -3.95 12.90 2.88
C ALA A 74 -2.55 13.55 2.91
N GLY A 75 -1.50 12.77 2.64
CA GLY A 75 -0.10 13.18 2.69
C GLY A 75 0.70 12.34 3.67
N SER A 76 2.02 12.23 3.44
CA SER A 76 2.93 11.57 4.39
C SER A 76 4.38 11.98 4.20
N SER A 77 5.05 12.30 5.31
CA SER A 77 6.51 12.48 5.37
C SER A 77 7.28 11.16 5.43
N ASP A 78 6.61 10.03 5.64
CA ASP A 78 7.24 8.71 5.69
C ASP A 78 7.47 8.14 4.27
N PRO A 79 8.72 7.87 3.87
CA PRO A 79 9.05 7.25 2.59
C PRO A 79 8.36 5.90 2.33
N VAL A 80 8.14 5.08 3.37
CA VAL A 80 7.46 3.78 3.25
C VAL A 80 5.99 3.98 2.87
N ALA A 81 5.31 4.90 3.55
CA ALA A 81 3.94 5.27 3.23
C ALA A 81 3.83 5.82 1.81
N ARG A 82 4.77 6.67 1.39
CA ARG A 82 4.80 7.19 0.01
C ARG A 82 4.92 6.07 -1.03
N ARG A 83 5.79 5.07 -0.81
CA ARG A 83 5.87 3.89 -1.70
C ARG A 83 4.54 3.12 -1.76
N GLY A 84 3.86 2.98 -0.62
CA GLY A 84 2.53 2.38 -0.57
C GLY A 84 1.49 3.17 -1.38
N LEU A 85 1.52 4.50 -1.30
CA LEU A 85 0.63 5.38 -2.06
C LEU A 85 0.95 5.35 -3.56
N MET A 86 2.22 5.34 -3.96
CA MET A 86 2.59 5.15 -5.38
C MET A 86 2.10 3.80 -5.91
N ARG A 87 2.21 2.73 -5.12
CA ARG A 87 1.65 1.42 -5.49
C ARG A 87 0.12 1.45 -5.61
N ALA A 88 -0.58 2.17 -4.72
CA ALA A 88 -2.02 2.35 -4.85
C ALA A 88 -2.41 3.12 -6.13
N ALA A 89 -1.64 4.16 -6.49
CA ALA A 89 -1.83 4.91 -7.73
C ALA A 89 -1.66 4.01 -8.96
N ASN A 90 -0.62 3.17 -8.98
CA ASN A 90 -0.39 2.22 -10.08
C ASN A 90 -1.52 1.20 -10.20
N LEU A 91 -2.01 0.64 -9.08
CA LEU A 91 -3.15 -0.28 -9.11
C LEU A 91 -4.43 0.37 -9.64
N LEU A 92 -4.63 1.67 -9.37
CA LEU A 92 -5.72 2.42 -9.97
C LEU A 92 -5.47 2.67 -11.46
N ALA A 93 -4.24 3.02 -11.83
CA ALA A 93 -3.84 3.27 -13.21
C ALA A 93 -4.08 2.06 -14.11
N ASP A 94 -3.83 0.84 -13.61
CA ASP A 94 -4.14 -0.41 -14.32
C ASP A 94 -5.63 -0.53 -14.70
N MET A 95 -6.53 0.19 -14.03
CA MET A 95 -7.97 0.15 -14.27
C MET A 95 -8.53 1.37 -15.00
N VAL A 96 -7.89 2.54 -14.88
CA VAL A 96 -8.45 3.83 -15.36
C VAL A 96 -7.53 4.59 -16.33
N GLY A 97 -6.32 4.08 -16.60
CA GLY A 97 -5.32 4.75 -17.43
C GLY A 97 -4.42 5.68 -16.61
N GLU A 98 -4.12 6.87 -17.12
CA GLU A 98 -3.17 7.78 -16.48
C GLU A 98 -3.69 8.29 -15.12
N VAL A 99 -2.89 8.09 -14.07
CA VAL A 99 -3.18 8.52 -12.70
C VAL A 99 -2.01 9.31 -12.13
N HIS A 100 -2.28 10.51 -11.61
CA HIS A 100 -1.31 11.31 -10.88
C HIS A 100 -1.57 11.25 -9.38
N LEU A 101 -0.55 10.89 -8.59
CA LEU A 101 -0.62 10.97 -7.13
C LEU A 101 -0.47 12.42 -6.66
N GLY A 102 -1.44 12.92 -5.90
CA GLY A 102 -1.41 14.24 -5.28
C GLY A 102 -1.67 14.18 -3.78
N PHE A 103 -1.04 15.08 -3.03
CA PHE A 103 -1.23 15.20 -1.58
C PHE A 103 -2.15 16.37 -1.20
N ILE A 104 -3.04 16.13 -0.24
CA ILE A 104 -3.97 17.12 0.32
C ILE A 104 -3.25 18.02 1.34
N ALA A 105 -2.30 17.45 2.07
CA ALA A 105 -1.43 18.13 3.02
C ALA A 105 0.01 17.62 2.89
N GLN A 106 0.99 18.38 3.40
CA GLN A 106 2.41 18.01 3.34
C GLN A 106 2.93 17.72 1.92
N ALA A 107 2.40 18.45 0.94
CA ALA A 107 2.85 18.39 -0.44
C ALA A 107 4.12 19.23 -0.67
N GLY A 108 4.79 19.00 -1.79
CA GLY A 108 5.90 19.81 -2.28
C GLY A 108 7.26 19.12 -2.22
N ALA A 109 8.32 19.91 -2.32
CA ALA A 109 9.70 19.42 -2.52
C ALA A 109 10.15 18.42 -1.44
N ALA A 110 9.75 18.62 -0.18
CA ALA A 110 10.12 17.74 0.92
C ALA A 110 9.59 16.31 0.79
N THR A 111 8.43 16.13 0.15
CA THR A 111 7.83 14.79 -0.08
C THR A 111 8.00 14.30 -1.51
N GLY A 112 8.34 15.19 -2.45
CA GLY A 112 8.42 14.90 -3.88
C GLY A 112 7.06 14.69 -4.53
N VAL A 113 5.96 14.95 -3.81
CA VAL A 113 4.58 14.76 -4.30
C VAL A 113 3.89 16.12 -4.37
N PRO A 114 3.34 16.53 -5.54
CA PRO A 114 2.67 17.82 -5.67
C PRO A 114 1.36 17.92 -4.86
N ALA A 115 0.89 19.14 -4.65
CA ALA A 115 -0.44 19.36 -4.09
C ALA A 115 -1.52 18.96 -5.11
N VAL A 116 -2.65 18.44 -4.63
CA VAL A 116 -3.78 18.06 -5.50
C VAL A 116 -4.23 19.23 -6.37
N ALA A 117 -4.38 20.43 -5.79
CA ALA A 117 -4.80 21.62 -6.53
C ALA A 117 -3.83 22.01 -7.64
N ASP A 118 -2.52 21.86 -7.43
CA ASP A 118 -1.51 22.17 -8.46
C ASP A 118 -1.57 21.18 -9.63
N LEU A 119 -1.79 19.89 -9.34
CA LEU A 119 -1.96 18.86 -10.35
C LEU A 119 -3.21 19.12 -11.19
N VAL A 120 -4.34 19.34 -10.52
CA VAL A 120 -5.61 19.65 -11.19
C VAL A 120 -5.46 20.90 -12.06
N GLY A 121 -4.87 21.98 -11.52
CA GLY A 121 -4.64 23.21 -12.26
C GLY A 121 -3.75 23.01 -13.51
N ARG A 122 -2.70 22.17 -13.43
CA ARG A 122 -1.87 21.85 -14.60
C ARG A 122 -2.63 21.05 -15.66
N LEU A 123 -3.37 20.03 -15.25
CA LEU A 123 -4.11 19.14 -16.16
C LEU A 123 -5.31 19.83 -16.81
N CYS A 124 -6.00 20.71 -16.08
CA CYS A 124 -7.07 21.52 -16.68
C CYS A 124 -6.51 22.47 -17.75
N ARG A 125 -5.30 23.02 -17.57
CA ARG A 125 -4.64 23.88 -18.57
C ARG A 125 -4.23 23.13 -19.85
N SER A 126 -4.07 21.81 -19.81
CA SER A 126 -3.84 21.00 -21.01
C SER A 126 -5.13 20.62 -21.76
N GLY A 127 -6.30 21.12 -21.31
CA GLY A 127 -7.57 21.03 -22.04
C GLY A 127 -8.41 19.77 -21.79
N GLY A 128 -7.98 18.88 -20.88
CA GLY A 128 -8.71 17.68 -20.50
C GLY A 128 -9.62 17.89 -19.28
N ARG A 129 -10.65 17.04 -19.14
CA ARG A 129 -11.40 16.95 -17.88
C ARG A 129 -10.57 16.19 -16.86
N VAL A 130 -10.67 16.62 -15.60
CA VAL A 130 -9.88 16.10 -14.49
C VAL A 130 -10.81 15.67 -13.37
N PHE A 131 -10.67 14.43 -12.92
CA PHE A 131 -11.42 13.87 -11.81
C PHE A 131 -10.49 13.47 -10.67
N VAL A 132 -10.95 13.66 -9.43
CA VAL A 132 -10.18 13.32 -8.24
C VAL A 132 -10.70 12.03 -7.62
N ALA A 133 -9.84 11.01 -7.51
CA ALA A 133 -10.11 9.81 -6.73
C ALA A 133 -9.70 10.04 -5.27
N SER A 134 -10.68 10.03 -4.35
CA SER A 134 -10.43 10.27 -2.92
C SER A 134 -9.92 9.01 -2.22
N TYR A 135 -8.60 8.90 -2.01
CA TYR A 135 -7.98 7.81 -1.26
C TYR A 135 -8.04 8.08 0.26
N LEU A 136 -9.28 8.17 0.76
CA LEU A 136 -9.65 8.47 2.14
C LEU A 136 -10.73 7.48 2.59
N LEU A 137 -10.74 7.13 3.88
CA LEU A 137 -11.73 6.20 4.42
C LEU A 137 -13.09 6.84 4.68
N ALA A 138 -13.11 8.12 5.04
CA ALA A 138 -14.32 8.80 5.46
C ALA A 138 -14.30 10.27 5.02
N PRO A 139 -15.47 10.92 4.94
CA PRO A 139 -15.57 12.37 4.83
C PRO A 139 -14.87 13.06 6.01
N GLY A 140 -14.44 14.30 5.79
CA GLY A 140 -13.78 15.09 6.83
C GLY A 140 -13.03 16.27 6.23
N VAL A 141 -12.18 16.91 7.04
CA VAL A 141 -11.44 18.14 6.65
C VAL A 141 -10.65 17.94 5.35
N PHE A 142 -9.98 16.80 5.18
CA PHE A 142 -9.22 16.52 3.95
C PHE A 142 -10.13 16.38 2.72
N HIS A 143 -11.24 15.67 2.84
CA HIS A 143 -12.18 15.51 1.73
C HIS A 143 -12.87 16.84 1.39
N ALA A 144 -13.24 17.63 2.41
CA ALA A 144 -13.83 18.96 2.21
C ALA A 144 -12.89 19.90 1.44
N ARG A 145 -11.57 19.83 1.68
CA ARG A 145 -10.57 20.61 0.93
C ARG A 145 -10.51 20.26 -0.55
N LEU A 146 -10.86 19.03 -0.94
CA LEU A 146 -10.86 18.62 -2.34
C LEU A 146 -11.96 19.30 -3.15
N ARG A 147 -13.09 19.67 -2.53
CA ARG A 147 -14.21 20.30 -3.24
C ARG A 147 -13.84 21.63 -3.92
N GLY A 148 -12.81 22.31 -3.43
CA GLY A 148 -12.32 23.58 -3.97
C GLY A 148 -11.11 23.46 -4.92
N CYS A 149 -10.71 22.25 -5.33
CA CYS A 149 -9.46 22.08 -6.09
C CYS A 149 -9.57 22.38 -7.59
N GLY A 150 -10.77 22.75 -8.09
CA GLY A 150 -11.00 23.08 -9.51
C GLY A 150 -11.12 21.88 -10.45
N ALA A 151 -11.37 20.68 -9.91
CA ALA A 151 -11.61 19.48 -10.71
C ALA A 151 -13.04 19.47 -11.27
N HIS A 152 -13.26 18.69 -12.32
CA HIS A 152 -14.58 18.51 -12.93
C HIS A 152 -15.49 17.61 -12.08
N GLY A 153 -14.88 16.72 -11.29
CA GLY A 153 -15.57 15.92 -10.28
C GLY A 153 -14.60 15.45 -9.21
N VAL A 154 -15.10 15.34 -7.98
CA VAL A 154 -14.38 14.78 -6.83
C VAL A 154 -15.16 13.58 -6.35
N ALA A 155 -14.56 12.41 -6.45
CA ALA A 155 -15.16 11.16 -6.00
C ALA A 155 -15.37 11.18 -4.48
N GLU A 156 -16.46 10.56 -4.03
CA GLU A 156 -16.67 10.32 -2.60
C GLU A 156 -15.55 9.42 -2.03
N PRO A 157 -15.26 9.50 -0.71
CA PRO A 157 -14.28 8.63 -0.07
C PRO A 157 -14.67 7.14 -0.23
N LEU A 158 -13.73 6.25 0.08
CA LEU A 158 -13.97 4.81 0.07
C LEU A 158 -15.19 4.45 0.94
N GLY A 159 -15.34 5.13 2.09
CA GLY A 159 -16.52 5.04 2.94
C GLY A 159 -16.74 3.63 3.45
N THR A 160 -18.00 3.23 3.52
CA THR A 160 -18.43 1.88 3.93
C THR A 160 -18.71 0.97 2.74
N HIS A 161 -17.98 1.12 1.63
CA HIS A 161 -18.19 0.30 0.44
C HIS A 161 -18.17 -1.20 0.80
N PRO A 162 -19.14 -2.01 0.33
CA PRO A 162 -19.25 -3.43 0.73
C PRO A 162 -17.94 -4.22 0.57
N ASP A 163 -17.22 -4.00 -0.54
CA ASP A 163 -15.93 -4.65 -0.78
C ASP A 163 -14.84 -4.27 0.23
N LEU A 164 -14.88 -3.05 0.79
CA LEU A 164 -13.96 -2.65 1.86
C LEU A 164 -14.26 -3.39 3.15
N VAL A 165 -15.55 -3.55 3.47
CA VAL A 165 -16.02 -4.32 4.62
C VAL A 165 -15.62 -5.80 4.46
N ALA A 166 -15.80 -6.35 3.26
CA ALA A 166 -15.36 -7.71 2.94
C ALA A 166 -13.84 -7.86 3.05
N LEU A 167 -13.05 -6.87 2.60
CA LEU A 167 -11.59 -6.86 2.74
C LEU A 167 -11.16 -6.83 4.21
N LEU A 168 -11.81 -6.00 5.04
CA LEU A 168 -11.61 -5.95 6.48
C LEU A 168 -11.88 -7.31 7.13
N ALA A 169 -13.05 -7.89 6.85
CA ALA A 169 -13.45 -9.20 7.36
C ALA A 169 -12.47 -10.31 6.93
N ARG A 170 -12.03 -10.30 5.67
CA ARG A 170 -11.04 -11.26 5.15
C ARG A 170 -9.72 -11.18 5.90
N ARG A 171 -9.23 -9.99 6.22
CA ARG A 171 -7.97 -9.82 6.97
C ARG A 171 -8.12 -10.30 8.40
N PHE A 172 -9.25 -10.02 9.03
CA PHE A 172 -9.57 -10.50 10.36
C PHE A 172 -9.56 -12.04 10.41
N THR A 173 -10.26 -12.70 9.48
CA THR A 173 -10.35 -14.17 9.46
C THR A 173 -9.03 -14.83 9.08
N GLN A 174 -8.24 -14.24 8.17
CA GLN A 174 -6.91 -14.73 7.78
C GLN A 174 -5.86 -14.64 8.89
N ALA A 175 -6.06 -13.79 9.90
CA ALA A 175 -5.16 -13.71 11.04
C ALA A 175 -5.16 -14.99 11.91
N GLY A 176 -6.22 -15.81 11.80
CA GLY A 176 -6.43 -16.99 12.64
C GLY A 176 -6.65 -16.65 14.12
N PRO A 177 -7.04 -17.63 14.96
CA PRO A 177 -7.04 -17.44 16.41
C PRO A 177 -5.59 -17.25 16.90
N PRO A 178 -5.29 -16.20 17.68
CA PRO A 178 -3.95 -16.01 18.26
C PRO A 178 -3.62 -17.18 19.19
N GLY A 179 -2.72 -18.06 18.73
CA GLY A 179 -2.33 -19.29 19.42
C GLY A 179 -2.03 -20.48 18.51
N CYS A 180 -2.41 -20.46 17.23
CA CYS A 180 -2.00 -21.49 16.27
C CYS A 180 -0.89 -20.93 15.37
N GLY A 181 0.33 -20.88 15.91
CA GLY A 181 1.50 -20.56 15.10
C GLY A 181 1.75 -21.69 14.11
N THR A 182 1.49 -21.45 12.83
CA THR A 182 2.17 -22.20 11.77
C THR A 182 3.62 -21.73 11.80
N THR A 183 4.49 -22.49 12.46
CA THR A 183 5.93 -22.40 12.25
C THR A 183 6.18 -22.60 10.75
N PRO A 184 6.89 -21.68 10.06
CA PRO A 184 7.41 -22.01 8.74
C PRO A 184 8.35 -23.20 8.95
N SER A 185 7.97 -24.37 8.43
CA SER A 185 8.86 -25.51 8.37
C SER A 185 10.09 -25.07 7.57
N ALA A 186 11.22 -24.97 8.24
CA ALA A 186 12.50 -24.84 7.58
C ALA A 186 12.71 -26.13 6.80
N SER A 187 12.56 -26.05 5.48
CA SER A 187 12.98 -27.09 4.56
C SER A 187 14.46 -27.38 4.81
N SER A 188 14.74 -28.53 5.41
CA SER A 188 16.07 -29.07 5.58
C SER A 188 16.64 -29.48 4.22
N SER A 189 17.30 -28.55 3.53
CA SER A 189 18.22 -28.89 2.45
C SER A 189 19.60 -29.13 3.05
N SER A 190 19.92 -30.40 3.30
CA SER A 190 21.26 -30.87 3.64
C SER A 190 22.26 -30.48 2.54
N PRO A 191 23.48 -30.02 2.86
CA PRO A 191 24.51 -29.78 1.86
C PRO A 191 25.15 -31.12 1.47
N SER A 192 24.99 -31.53 0.21
CA SER A 192 25.77 -32.64 -0.35
C SER A 192 27.24 -32.19 -0.47
N ARG A 193 28.09 -32.75 0.39
CA ARG A 193 29.56 -32.72 0.26
C ARG A 193 29.98 -33.25 -1.11
N LEU A 194 30.69 -32.44 -1.89
CA LEU A 194 31.61 -32.96 -2.91
C LEU A 194 32.75 -33.73 -2.22
N PRO A 195 33.14 -34.93 -2.70
CA PRO A 195 34.43 -35.49 -2.34
C PRO A 195 35.52 -34.95 -3.27
N ALA A 196 36.54 -34.34 -2.68
CA ALA A 196 37.83 -34.10 -3.31
C ALA A 196 38.70 -35.36 -3.19
N ARG A 197 39.32 -35.80 -4.30
CA ARG A 197 40.51 -36.67 -4.31
C ARG A 197 41.28 -36.53 -5.65
N SER A 198 42.29 -35.65 -5.62
CA SER A 198 43.74 -35.86 -5.84
C SER A 198 44.32 -36.68 -7.03
N PRO A 199 45.62 -36.46 -7.37
CA PRO A 199 46.12 -36.31 -8.75
C PRO A 199 46.83 -37.55 -9.32
N ALA A 200 47.09 -37.53 -10.63
CA ALA A 200 48.04 -38.44 -11.28
C ALA A 200 49.06 -37.67 -12.13
N HIS A 201 50.34 -37.91 -11.83
CA HIS A 201 51.51 -37.57 -12.63
C HIS A 201 51.52 -38.36 -13.96
N SER A 202 52.03 -37.77 -15.06
CA SER A 202 53.37 -38.07 -15.60
C SER A 202 53.48 -37.94 -17.14
N SER A 203 54.45 -37.14 -17.56
CA SER A 203 55.36 -37.29 -18.72
C SER A 203 54.83 -37.16 -20.16
N ALA A 204 55.29 -36.14 -20.90
CA ALA A 204 56.42 -36.24 -21.85
C ALA A 204 56.42 -35.09 -22.89
N GLN A 205 57.55 -34.39 -22.98
CA GLN A 205 58.06 -33.59 -24.11
C GLN A 205 58.60 -34.55 -25.22
N PRO A 206 58.96 -34.16 -26.48
CA PRO A 206 59.63 -32.90 -26.87
C PRO A 206 59.39 -32.29 -28.30
N SER A 207 59.96 -31.08 -28.51
CA SER A 207 60.57 -30.45 -29.73
C SER A 207 59.85 -30.48 -31.09
N SER A 208 59.71 -29.40 -31.87
CA SER A 208 60.72 -28.74 -32.76
C SER A 208 60.00 -27.54 -33.45
N GLY A 209 60.51 -26.30 -33.55
CA GLY A 209 61.45 -25.75 -34.56
C GLY A 209 60.74 -25.34 -35.89
N PRO A 210 61.24 -24.41 -36.74
CA PRO A 210 62.37 -23.47 -36.62
C PRO A 210 61.97 -22.00 -36.36
#